data_AF-A0A0M0G6A0-F1
#
_entry.id   AF-A0A0M0G6A0-F1
#
_cell.length_a   1.000
_cell.length_b   1.000
_cell.length_c   1.000
_cell.angle_alpha   90.00
_cell.angle_beta   90.00
_cell.angle_gamma   90.00
#
_symmetry.space_group_name_H-M   'P 1'
#
loop_
_entity.id
_entity.type
_entity.pdbx_description
1 polymer ?
#
loop_
_entity_poly.entity_id
_entity_poly.type
_entity_poly.pdbx_seq_one_letter_code
_entity_poly.pdbx_strand_id
1 'polypeptide(L)'
;MEKTYQKVASGPVSKAVNSEAYSTFKKLVMNENGHVRFSWKTGDSKKETKGEVSNKSEKVIESIDVAREQQRVVIDSVEDGEITLETTKQKGNYGEIKMDDFFENQTYTRISDDRVLTLDQKINKGIDGVYENATPPPKYVIAEAKYNKAQLSNTKDGLQMSEDWILGSNRLEDAVGQELAEMIRDEMILNPENVQSLLIRIDENGNVTKSTLNSFGKIDK
;
A
#
# COMPACT_ATOMS: atom_id res chain seq x y z
N MET A 1 -2.76 43.97 -5.94
CA MET A 1 -1.58 43.09 -5.95
C MET A 1 -2.07 41.67 -6.10
N GLU A 2 -1.94 41.12 -7.30
CA GLU A 2 -2.51 39.85 -7.73
C GLU A 2 -1.44 38.75 -7.58
N LYS A 3 -1.76 37.64 -6.91
CA LYS A 3 -0.83 36.50 -6.78
C LYS A 3 -1.06 35.53 -7.93
N THR A 4 -0.10 35.45 -8.83
CA THR A 4 -0.07 34.52 -9.95
C THR A 4 0.31 33.12 -9.47
N TYR A 5 -0.54 32.12 -9.72
CA TYR A 5 -0.23 30.71 -9.48
C TYR A 5 0.49 30.13 -10.71
N GLN A 6 1.66 29.54 -10.50
CA GLN A 6 2.36 28.77 -11.54
C GLN A 6 1.78 27.35 -11.59
N LYS A 7 1.28 26.98 -12.77
CA LYS A 7 0.86 25.62 -13.14
C LYS A 7 2.12 24.85 -13.54
N VAL A 8 2.52 23.83 -12.78
CA VAL A 8 3.63 22.94 -13.16
C VAL A 8 3.16 22.01 -14.27
N ALA A 9 3.82 22.10 -15.42
CA ALA A 9 3.61 21.25 -16.59
C ALA A 9 4.29 19.89 -16.38
N SER A 10 3.56 18.81 -16.67
CA SER A 10 4.09 17.46 -16.74
C SER A 10 5.11 17.34 -17.90
N GLY A 11 6.35 17.05 -17.56
CA GLY A 11 7.38 16.70 -18.54
C GLY A 11 7.17 15.29 -19.11
N PRO A 12 7.76 14.97 -20.28
CA PRO A 12 7.58 13.68 -20.93
C PRO A 12 8.30 12.57 -20.15
N VAL A 13 7.55 11.53 -19.77
CA VAL A 13 8.09 10.29 -19.22
C VAL A 13 8.89 9.59 -20.31
N SER A 14 10.18 9.36 -20.06
CA SER A 14 11.08 8.63 -20.95
C SER A 14 10.63 7.17 -21.11
N LYS A 15 9.98 6.87 -22.24
CA LYS A 15 9.83 5.51 -22.77
C LYS A 15 11.18 5.07 -23.34
N ALA A 16 11.81 4.06 -22.73
CA ALA A 16 12.59 3.01 -23.41
C ALA A 16 13.44 2.22 -22.39
N VAL A 17 12.88 1.19 -21.77
CA VAL A 17 13.64 -0.01 -21.39
C VAL A 17 12.75 -1.24 -21.64
N ASN A 18 13.13 -2.00 -22.67
CA ASN A 18 12.72 -3.39 -23.00
C ASN A 18 11.23 -3.76 -23.08
N SER A 19 10.63 -3.51 -24.25
CA SER A 19 9.35 -4.10 -24.67
C SER A 19 9.48 -5.47 -25.38
N GLU A 20 10.66 -6.11 -25.39
CA GLU A 20 10.88 -7.38 -26.12
C GLU A 20 10.89 -8.65 -25.26
N ALA A 21 10.74 -8.56 -23.94
CA ALA A 21 10.68 -9.73 -23.05
C ALA A 21 9.26 -10.23 -22.71
N TYR A 22 8.20 -9.46 -23.00
CA TYR A 22 6.83 -9.76 -22.55
C TYR A 22 5.86 -10.15 -23.68
N SER A 23 6.36 -10.80 -24.73
CA SER A 23 5.55 -11.25 -25.88
C SER A 23 4.75 -12.54 -25.62
N THR A 24 4.74 -13.12 -24.43
CA THR A 24 4.12 -14.44 -24.21
C THR A 24 2.79 -14.33 -23.45
N PHE A 25 1.71 -14.16 -24.23
CA PHE A 25 0.33 -14.59 -23.96
C PHE A 25 -0.29 -14.31 -22.57
N LYS A 26 -1.06 -13.23 -22.47
CA LYS A 26 -2.17 -13.10 -21.52
C LYS A 26 -3.42 -12.66 -22.29
N LYS A 27 -4.33 -13.60 -22.60
CA LYS A 27 -5.68 -13.24 -23.07
C LYS A 27 -6.58 -13.15 -21.85
N LEU A 28 -6.92 -11.92 -21.45
CA LEU A 28 -7.96 -11.65 -20.47
C LEU A 28 -9.29 -12.09 -21.09
N VAL A 29 -9.99 -13.02 -20.45
CA VAL A 29 -11.36 -13.39 -20.84
C VAL A 29 -12.27 -13.11 -19.67
N MET A 30 -13.06 -12.05 -19.80
CA MET A 30 -14.19 -11.74 -18.92
C MET A 30 -15.28 -12.78 -19.16
N ASN A 31 -15.83 -13.39 -18.11
CA ASN A 31 -17.08 -14.13 -18.24
C ASN A 31 -18.29 -13.23 -17.95
N GLU A 32 -19.46 -13.69 -18.39
CA GLU A 32 -20.74 -12.95 -18.35
C GLU A 32 -21.20 -12.58 -16.92
N ASN A 33 -20.50 -13.09 -15.89
CA ASN A 33 -20.82 -12.92 -14.47
C ASN A 33 -19.72 -12.14 -13.71
N GLY A 34 -18.82 -11.43 -14.40
CA GLY A 34 -17.82 -10.55 -13.79
C GLY A 34 -16.67 -11.26 -13.04
N HIS A 35 -16.52 -12.57 -13.18
CA HIS A 35 -15.42 -13.32 -12.57
C HIS A 35 -14.23 -13.46 -13.55
N VAL A 36 -13.04 -13.03 -13.10
CA VAL A 36 -11.80 -13.23 -13.85
C VAL A 36 -11.23 -14.61 -13.56
N ARG A 37 -10.95 -15.41 -14.61
CA ARG A 37 -10.18 -16.67 -14.50
C ARG A 37 -8.94 -16.62 -15.38
N PHE A 38 -7.79 -16.96 -14.81
CA PHE A 38 -6.54 -17.14 -15.54
C PHE A 38 -6.45 -18.58 -16.08
N SER A 39 -6.21 -18.75 -17.37
CA SER A 39 -5.85 -20.05 -17.95
C SER A 39 -4.41 -20.03 -18.44
N TRP A 40 -3.61 -20.97 -17.95
CA TRP A 40 -2.23 -21.17 -18.35
C TRP A 40 -2.18 -22.11 -19.55
N LYS A 41 -1.45 -21.76 -20.60
CA LYS A 41 -1.01 -22.74 -21.61
C LYS A 41 0.36 -23.25 -21.18
N THR A 42 0.41 -24.48 -20.68
CA THR A 42 1.64 -25.19 -20.35
C THR A 42 2.42 -25.50 -21.62
N GLY A 43 3.66 -25.00 -21.69
CA GLY A 43 4.70 -25.39 -22.65
C GLY A 43 5.90 -25.94 -21.88
N ASP A 44 6.42 -27.06 -22.35
CA ASP A 44 7.25 -28.04 -21.62
C ASP A 44 8.50 -27.53 -20.90
N SER A 45 8.70 -28.10 -19.71
CA SER A 45 9.85 -27.97 -18.81
C SER A 45 11.11 -28.68 -19.34
N LYS A 46 12.27 -27.99 -19.26
CA LYS A 46 13.58 -28.64 -19.09
C LYS A 46 14.30 -28.12 -17.86
N LYS A 47 14.63 -29.06 -16.97
CA LYS A 47 15.42 -28.95 -15.74
C LYS A 47 16.84 -28.47 -16.03
N GLU A 48 17.30 -27.47 -15.30
CA GLU A 48 18.70 -27.37 -14.84
C GLU A 48 18.74 -26.76 -13.42
N THR A 49 19.46 -27.45 -12.55
CA THR A 49 19.53 -27.25 -11.10
C THR A 49 20.58 -26.19 -10.75
N LYS A 50 20.17 -24.91 -10.76
CA LYS A 50 20.81 -23.75 -10.11
C LYS A 50 19.83 -22.56 -10.20
N GLY A 51 18.81 -22.50 -9.34
CA GLY A 51 17.77 -21.47 -9.55
C GLY A 51 16.61 -21.41 -8.56
N GLU A 52 16.78 -21.82 -7.30
CA GLU A 52 15.64 -21.79 -6.34
C GLU A 52 15.40 -20.38 -5.76
N VAL A 53 16.44 -19.54 -5.67
CA VAL A 53 16.33 -18.16 -5.15
C VAL A 53 15.82 -17.18 -6.22
N SER A 54 16.33 -17.22 -7.46
CA SER A 54 15.91 -16.28 -8.50
C SER A 54 14.44 -16.45 -8.90
N ASN A 55 13.99 -17.70 -9.04
CA ASN A 55 12.60 -18.00 -9.37
C ASN A 55 11.62 -17.56 -8.26
N LYS A 56 12.03 -17.63 -6.98
CA LYS A 56 11.19 -17.20 -5.86
C LYS A 56 11.09 -15.68 -5.81
N SER A 57 12.21 -14.96 -5.96
CA SER A 57 12.20 -13.49 -6.01
C SER A 57 11.43 -12.95 -7.22
N GLU A 58 11.61 -13.54 -8.40
CA GLU A 58 10.90 -13.15 -9.62
C GLU A 58 9.38 -13.37 -9.48
N LYS A 59 8.97 -14.51 -8.92
CA LYS A 59 7.55 -14.81 -8.68
C LYS A 59 6.92 -13.88 -7.63
N VAL A 60 7.69 -13.49 -6.61
CA VAL A 60 7.23 -12.51 -5.60
C VAL A 60 7.06 -11.14 -6.23
N ILE A 61 8.03 -10.67 -7.03
CA ILE A 61 7.93 -9.39 -7.75
C ILE A 61 6.72 -9.40 -8.70
N GLU A 62 6.53 -10.45 -9.50
CA GLU A 62 5.36 -10.57 -10.39
C GLU A 62 4.05 -10.52 -9.61
N SER A 63 3.99 -11.15 -8.43
CA SER A 63 2.79 -11.11 -7.59
C SER A 63 2.49 -9.72 -7.02
N ILE A 64 3.52 -8.92 -6.72
CA ILE A 64 3.39 -7.55 -6.23
C ILE A 64 2.91 -6.64 -7.37
N ASP A 65 3.51 -6.74 -8.56
CA ASP A 65 3.08 -5.94 -9.70
C ASP A 65 1.62 -6.23 -10.06
N VAL A 66 1.20 -7.50 -10.03
CA VAL A 66 -0.21 -7.87 -10.22
C VAL A 66 -1.13 -7.26 -9.15
N ALA A 67 -0.70 -7.24 -7.89
CA ALA A 67 -1.47 -6.61 -6.81
C ALA A 67 -1.62 -5.10 -7.00
N ARG A 68 -0.55 -4.40 -7.40
CA ARG A 68 -0.55 -2.96 -7.67
C ARG A 68 -1.44 -2.60 -8.85
N GLU A 69 -1.37 -3.36 -9.94
CA GLU A 69 -2.24 -3.18 -11.11
C GLU A 69 -3.71 -3.42 -10.74
N GLN A 70 -4.00 -4.41 -9.89
CA GLN A 70 -5.36 -4.64 -9.41
C GLN A 70 -5.87 -3.47 -8.55
N GLN A 71 -5.03 -2.92 -7.67
CA GLN A 71 -5.36 -1.74 -6.88
C GLN A 71 -5.63 -0.52 -7.78
N ARG A 72 -4.83 -0.33 -8.83
CA ARG A 72 -5.02 0.73 -9.83
C ARG A 72 -6.38 0.65 -10.52
N VAL A 73 -6.78 -0.53 -10.97
CA VAL A 73 -8.10 -0.72 -11.58
C VAL A 73 -9.22 -0.33 -10.62
N VAL A 74 -9.10 -0.66 -9.32
CA VAL A 74 -10.09 -0.26 -8.32
C VAL A 74 -10.11 1.26 -8.12
N ILE A 75 -8.94 1.91 -8.09
CA ILE A 75 -8.83 3.36 -7.95
C ILE A 75 -9.51 4.04 -9.14
N ASP A 76 -9.15 3.66 -10.37
CA ASP A 76 -9.65 4.29 -11.59
C ASP A 76 -11.18 4.18 -11.67
N SER A 77 -11.77 3.00 -11.42
CA SER A 77 -13.23 2.84 -11.42
C SER A 77 -13.96 3.69 -10.37
N VAL A 78 -13.32 3.97 -9.22
CA VAL A 78 -13.92 4.87 -8.20
C VAL A 78 -13.76 6.34 -8.62
N GLU A 79 -12.59 6.73 -9.10
CA GLU A 79 -12.29 8.13 -9.47
C GLU A 79 -12.99 8.59 -10.75
N ASP A 80 -13.22 7.67 -11.69
CA ASP A 80 -14.02 7.91 -12.91
C ASP A 80 -15.53 7.90 -12.65
N GLY A 81 -15.95 7.56 -11.43
CA GLY A 81 -17.35 7.52 -11.01
C GLY A 81 -18.13 6.31 -11.51
N GLU A 82 -17.44 5.25 -11.99
CA GLU A 82 -18.08 3.98 -12.34
C GLU A 82 -18.60 3.24 -11.09
N ILE A 83 -17.89 3.37 -9.98
CA ILE A 83 -18.22 2.77 -8.69
C ILE A 83 -18.37 3.85 -7.62
N THR A 84 -19.56 3.94 -7.03
CA THR A 84 -19.79 4.77 -5.83
C THR A 84 -19.45 3.98 -4.56
N LEU A 85 -18.72 4.62 -3.63
CA LEU A 85 -18.42 4.05 -2.32
C LEU A 85 -19.61 4.22 -1.36
N GLU A 86 -20.46 3.21 -1.28
CA GLU A 86 -21.71 3.28 -0.49
C GLU A 86 -21.50 2.93 0.98
N THR A 87 -20.67 1.92 1.25
CA THR A 87 -20.51 1.37 2.61
C THR A 87 -19.28 1.91 3.32
N THR A 88 -19.30 1.89 4.66
CA THR A 88 -18.10 2.19 5.48
C THR A 88 -16.96 1.23 5.19
N LYS A 89 -17.27 -0.03 4.87
CA LYS A 89 -16.30 -1.06 4.45
C LYS A 89 -15.59 -0.66 3.17
N GLN A 90 -16.34 -0.32 2.11
CA GLN A 90 -15.77 0.11 0.83
C GLN A 90 -14.93 1.37 0.99
N LYS A 91 -15.38 2.34 1.81
CA LYS A 91 -14.63 3.56 2.12
C LYS A 91 -13.31 3.28 2.83
N GLY A 92 -13.31 2.35 3.80
CA GLY A 92 -12.09 1.90 4.49
C GLY A 92 -11.11 1.25 3.53
N ASN A 93 -11.56 0.21 2.82
CA ASN A 93 -10.75 -0.51 1.85
C ASN A 93 -10.21 0.39 0.73
N TYR A 94 -11.01 1.32 0.22
CA TYR A 94 -10.56 2.31 -0.76
C TYR A 94 -9.45 3.22 -0.18
N GLY A 95 -9.58 3.63 1.08
CA GLY A 95 -8.57 4.41 1.77
C GLY A 95 -7.22 3.69 1.85
N GLU A 96 -7.23 2.41 2.21
CA GLU A 96 -6.02 1.57 2.26
C GLU A 96 -5.40 1.38 0.87
N ILE A 97 -6.23 1.10 -0.15
CA ILE A 97 -5.79 0.98 -1.55
C ILE A 97 -5.11 2.26 -2.04
N LYS A 98 -5.73 3.43 -1.81
CA LYS A 98 -5.16 4.74 -2.17
C LYS A 98 -3.90 5.08 -1.37
N MET A 99 -3.79 4.58 -0.14
CA MET A 99 -2.61 4.77 0.70
C MET A 99 -1.42 3.98 0.15
N ASP A 100 -1.61 2.69 -0.17
CA ASP A 100 -0.58 1.86 -0.79
C ASP A 100 -0.08 2.53 -2.07
N ASP A 101 -1.01 2.97 -2.90
CA ASP A 101 -0.75 3.66 -4.15
C ASP A 101 0.10 4.93 -3.99
N PHE A 102 -0.24 5.73 -2.98
CA PHE A 102 0.50 6.95 -2.65
C PHE A 102 1.95 6.66 -2.30
N PHE A 103 2.21 5.65 -1.47
CA PHE A 103 3.57 5.29 -1.04
C PHE A 103 4.37 4.61 -2.15
N GLU A 104 3.79 3.66 -2.86
CA GLU A 104 4.50 2.84 -3.87
C GLU A 104 4.74 3.56 -5.20
N ASN A 105 4.12 4.73 -5.40
CA ASN A 105 4.51 5.69 -6.43
C ASN A 105 5.72 6.56 -6.05
N GLN A 106 6.23 6.41 -4.83
CA GLN A 106 7.41 7.10 -4.32
C GLN A 106 8.55 6.09 -4.11
N THR A 107 9.40 6.32 -3.12
CA THR A 107 10.57 5.49 -2.80
C THR A 107 10.25 4.36 -1.81
N TYR A 108 8.97 4.10 -1.54
CA TYR A 108 8.52 3.15 -0.52
C TYR A 108 8.10 1.82 -1.12
N THR A 109 8.40 0.75 -0.39
CA THR A 109 7.91 -0.62 -0.64
C THR A 109 7.06 -1.05 0.55
N ARG A 110 5.86 -1.57 0.31
CA ARG A 110 5.04 -2.15 1.40
C ARG A 110 5.69 -3.44 1.92
N ILE A 111 5.85 -3.54 3.24
CA ILE A 111 6.43 -4.70 3.93
C ILE A 111 5.43 -5.41 4.85
N SER A 112 4.18 -4.92 4.95
CA SER A 112 3.10 -5.63 5.65
C SER A 112 2.32 -6.59 4.72
N ASP A 113 1.81 -7.68 5.29
CA ASP A 113 1.23 -8.82 4.55
C ASP A 113 -0.25 -8.66 4.16
N ASP A 114 -0.97 -7.75 4.81
CA ASP A 114 -2.43 -7.69 4.84
C ASP A 114 -3.08 -6.85 3.73
N ARG A 115 -2.44 -6.76 2.56
CA ARG A 115 -2.80 -5.85 1.47
C ARG A 115 -4.28 -5.95 1.08
N VAL A 116 -4.94 -4.81 0.96
CA VAL A 116 -6.32 -4.73 0.49
C VAL A 116 -6.35 -4.61 -1.04
N LEU A 117 -7.02 -5.54 -1.71
CA LEU A 117 -7.06 -5.59 -3.18
C LEU A 117 -8.45 -5.30 -3.78
N THR A 118 -9.49 -5.26 -2.96
CA THR A 118 -10.87 -5.05 -3.42
C THR A 118 -11.68 -4.24 -2.41
N LEU A 119 -12.68 -3.50 -2.90
CA LEU A 119 -13.55 -2.66 -2.06
C LEU A 119 -14.40 -3.48 -1.07
N ASP A 120 -14.65 -4.75 -1.37
CA ASP A 120 -15.50 -5.62 -0.55
C ASP A 120 -14.75 -6.58 0.35
N GLN A 121 -13.41 -6.55 0.32
CA GLN A 121 -12.53 -7.32 1.20
C GLN A 121 -12.97 -7.17 2.65
N LYS A 122 -12.87 -8.26 3.42
CA LYS A 122 -13.15 -8.23 4.85
C LYS A 122 -12.20 -7.24 5.52
N ILE A 123 -12.73 -6.36 6.37
CA ILE A 123 -11.92 -5.44 7.16
C ILE A 123 -11.00 -6.24 8.08
N ASN A 124 -9.70 -6.07 7.89
CA ASN A 124 -8.68 -6.53 8.80
C ASN A 124 -8.54 -5.50 9.93
N LYS A 125 -8.23 -5.97 11.13
CA LYS A 125 -7.99 -5.10 12.29
C LYS A 125 -6.49 -5.06 12.51
N GLY A 126 -5.93 -3.88 12.68
CA GLY A 126 -4.49 -3.75 12.91
C GLY A 126 -3.97 -2.44 12.33
N ILE A 127 -2.68 -2.45 12.02
CA ILE A 127 -2.01 -1.40 11.27
C ILE A 127 -2.36 -1.59 9.79
N ASP A 128 -2.88 -0.56 9.13
CA ASP A 128 -3.30 -0.66 7.72
C ASP A 128 -2.13 -0.86 6.74
N GLY A 129 -0.94 -0.35 7.07
CA GLY A 129 0.23 -0.53 6.22
C GLY A 129 1.55 -0.19 6.91
N VAL A 130 2.59 -0.98 6.60
CA VAL A 130 3.97 -0.68 6.98
C VAL A 130 4.83 -0.68 5.73
N TYR A 131 5.72 0.30 5.62
CA TYR A 131 6.53 0.55 4.43
C TYR A 131 7.99 0.75 4.78
N GLU A 132 8.89 0.27 3.92
CA GLU A 132 10.31 0.56 3.96
C GLU A 132 10.67 1.56 2.86
N ASN A 133 11.47 2.58 3.20
CA ASN A 133 11.93 3.61 2.29
C ASN A 133 13.33 3.27 1.78
N ALA A 134 13.50 3.24 0.45
CA ALA A 134 14.80 3.04 -0.17
C ALA A 134 15.79 4.21 0.06
N THR A 135 15.30 5.38 0.48
CA THR A 135 16.10 6.60 0.72
C THR A 135 15.79 7.21 2.11
N PRO A 136 16.26 6.61 3.21
CA PRO A 136 16.04 7.12 4.58
C PRO A 136 16.73 8.48 4.83
N PRO A 137 16.26 9.30 5.79
CA PRO A 137 15.15 9.06 6.73
C PRO A 137 13.75 9.54 6.22
N PRO A 138 12.64 8.99 6.75
CA PRO A 138 12.59 7.83 7.66
C PRO A 138 12.88 6.53 6.89
N LYS A 139 13.40 5.50 7.58
CA LYS A 139 13.59 4.15 7.04
C LYS A 139 12.28 3.39 6.99
N TYR A 140 11.48 3.46 8.04
CA TYR A 140 10.18 2.81 8.14
C TYR A 140 9.06 3.83 8.32
N VAL A 141 7.93 3.55 7.67
CA VAL A 141 6.68 4.25 7.90
C VAL A 141 5.63 3.26 8.36
N ILE A 142 4.99 3.57 9.48
CA ILE A 142 3.78 2.89 9.95
C ILE A 142 2.62 3.82 9.62
N ALA A 143 1.69 3.37 8.78
CA ALA A 143 0.64 4.24 8.26
C ALA A 143 -0.76 3.72 8.56
N GLU A 144 -1.67 4.68 8.75
CA GLU A 144 -3.10 4.44 8.91
C GLU A 144 -3.86 5.25 7.86
N ALA A 145 -4.81 4.61 7.17
CA ALA A 145 -5.70 5.24 6.23
C ALA A 145 -7.03 5.66 6.90
N LYS A 146 -7.50 6.87 6.62
CA LYS A 146 -8.84 7.32 7.01
C LYS A 146 -9.56 8.01 5.85
N TYR A 147 -10.74 7.51 5.51
CA TYR A 147 -11.59 8.12 4.51
C TYR A 147 -12.40 9.30 5.05
N ASN A 148 -12.37 10.42 4.33
CA ASN A 148 -13.06 11.68 4.57
C ASN A 148 -12.93 12.14 6.02
N LYS A 149 -14.01 12.03 6.81
CA LYS A 149 -14.09 12.49 8.21
C LYS A 149 -13.82 11.40 9.24
N ALA A 150 -13.48 10.18 8.81
CA ALA A 150 -13.14 9.09 9.73
C ALA A 150 -11.95 9.49 10.62
N GLN A 151 -11.98 9.06 11.88
CA GLN A 151 -11.02 9.42 12.92
C GLN A 151 -10.32 8.18 13.46
N LEU A 152 -9.16 8.39 14.08
CA LEU A 152 -8.48 7.38 14.89
C LEU A 152 -9.36 6.99 16.08
N SER A 153 -9.39 5.69 16.39
CA SER A 153 -10.23 5.16 17.47
C SER A 153 -9.48 5.05 18.78
N ASN A 154 -10.16 5.28 19.90
CA ASN A 154 -9.63 4.93 21.21
C ASN A 154 -9.83 3.44 21.46
N THR A 155 -8.77 2.75 21.88
CA THR A 155 -8.77 1.32 22.19
C THR A 155 -8.36 1.08 23.64
N LYS A 156 -8.28 -0.20 24.03
CA LYS A 156 -7.75 -0.57 25.36
C LYS A 156 -6.27 -0.21 25.53
N ASP A 157 -5.53 -0.15 24.42
CA ASP A 157 -4.08 0.13 24.40
C ASP A 157 -3.80 1.60 24.04
N GLY A 158 -4.79 2.48 24.20
CA GLY A 158 -4.68 3.89 23.86
C GLY A 158 -5.26 4.25 22.49
N LEU A 159 -4.96 5.47 22.03
CA LEU A 159 -5.40 5.98 20.73
C LEU A 159 -4.70 5.20 19.61
N GLN A 160 -5.44 4.81 18.58
CA GLN A 160 -4.87 4.19 17.39
C GLN A 160 -3.68 5.02 16.87
N MET A 161 -2.60 4.33 16.48
CA MET A 161 -1.31 4.91 16.09
C MET A 161 -0.48 5.59 17.20
N SER A 162 -0.89 5.54 18.46
CA SER A 162 0.05 5.82 19.56
C SER A 162 1.09 4.71 19.68
N GLU A 163 2.24 5.02 20.27
CA GLU A 163 3.32 4.04 20.46
C GLU A 163 2.85 2.84 21.28
N ASP A 164 2.16 3.08 22.40
CA ASP A 164 1.53 2.02 23.22
C ASP A 164 0.58 1.12 22.39
N TRP A 165 -0.12 1.71 21.43
CA TRP A 165 -1.05 0.98 20.58
C TRP A 165 -0.33 0.15 19.51
N ILE A 166 0.70 0.73 18.87
CA ILE A 166 1.52 0.06 17.84
C ILE A 166 2.26 -1.14 18.46
N LEU A 167 2.85 -0.94 19.64
CA LEU A 167 3.63 -1.96 20.34
C LEU A 167 2.76 -2.94 21.13
N GLY A 168 1.52 -2.56 21.43
CA GLY A 168 0.56 -3.38 22.17
C GLY A 168 -0.13 -4.43 21.30
N SER A 169 -0.62 -5.49 21.96
CA SER A 169 -1.40 -6.58 21.34
C SER A 169 -0.79 -7.18 20.07
N ASN A 170 0.54 -7.22 19.97
CA ASN A 170 1.32 -7.76 18.84
C ASN A 170 0.99 -7.14 17.47
N ARG A 171 0.40 -5.93 17.40
CA ARG A 171 -0.07 -5.37 16.13
C ARG A 171 1.02 -5.22 15.08
N LEU A 172 2.22 -4.80 15.49
CA LEU A 172 3.35 -4.69 14.58
C LEU A 172 3.83 -6.06 14.08
N GLU A 173 3.90 -7.06 14.96
CA GLU A 173 4.26 -8.44 14.60
C GLU A 173 3.23 -9.08 13.67
N ASP A 174 1.94 -8.86 13.93
CA ASP A 174 0.85 -9.34 13.07
C ASP A 174 0.90 -8.71 11.68
N ALA A 175 1.42 -7.48 11.56
CA ALA A 175 1.50 -6.76 10.29
C ALA A 175 2.69 -7.19 9.42
N VAL A 176 3.89 -7.34 10.01
CA VAL A 176 5.15 -7.54 9.26
C VAL A 176 5.89 -8.83 9.60
N GLY A 177 5.37 -9.63 10.54
CA GLY A 177 6.06 -10.78 11.11
C GLY A 177 7.07 -10.40 12.20
N GLN A 178 7.48 -11.41 12.99
CA GLN A 178 8.27 -11.20 14.20
C GLN A 178 9.64 -10.53 13.93
N GLU A 179 10.40 -11.02 12.95
CA GLU A 179 11.77 -10.53 12.68
C GLU A 179 11.78 -9.06 12.25
N LEU A 180 10.89 -8.68 11.33
CA LEU A 180 10.75 -7.29 10.89
C LEU A 180 10.22 -6.39 12.01
N ALA A 181 9.28 -6.88 12.83
CA ALA A 181 8.77 -6.12 13.96
C ALA A 181 9.85 -5.83 15.01
N GLU A 182 10.74 -6.79 15.31
CA GLU A 182 11.89 -6.59 16.18
C GLU A 182 12.85 -5.53 15.60
N MET A 183 13.19 -5.60 14.31
CA MET A 183 14.04 -4.60 13.67
C MET A 183 13.42 -3.18 13.70
N ILE A 184 12.12 -3.06 13.47
CA ILE A 184 11.43 -1.77 13.53
C ILE A 184 11.42 -1.23 14.96
N ARG A 185 11.19 -2.08 15.98
CA ARG A 185 11.23 -1.66 17.40
C ARG A 185 12.62 -1.16 17.81
N ASP A 186 13.67 -1.89 17.41
CA ASP A 186 15.04 -1.47 17.66
C ASP A 186 15.31 -0.11 17.01
N GLU A 187 14.84 0.09 15.77
CA GLU A 187 14.98 1.37 15.08
C GLU A 187 14.21 2.50 15.78
N MET A 188 12.99 2.25 16.28
CA MET A 188 12.22 3.23 17.08
C MET A 188 12.99 3.68 18.34
N ILE A 189 13.78 2.79 18.95
CA ILE A 189 14.51 3.07 20.19
C ILE A 189 15.86 3.72 19.90
N LEU A 190 16.60 3.19 18.93
CA LEU A 190 18.00 3.56 18.68
C LEU A 190 18.12 4.74 17.71
N ASN A 191 17.21 4.84 16.73
CA ASN A 191 17.21 5.84 15.66
C ASN A 191 15.77 6.37 15.43
N PRO A 192 15.16 7.06 16.41
CA PRO A 192 13.74 7.43 16.37
C PRO A 192 13.34 8.25 15.13
N GLU A 193 14.27 8.98 14.51
CA GLU A 193 14.05 9.69 13.25
C GLU A 193 13.83 8.77 12.03
N ASN A 194 14.21 7.49 12.14
CA ASN A 194 14.07 6.50 11.09
C ASN A 194 12.73 5.77 11.12
N VAL A 195 11.86 6.00 12.10
CA VAL A 195 10.50 5.43 12.12
C VAL A 195 9.47 6.54 12.26
N GLN A 196 8.57 6.64 11.29
CA GLN A 196 7.52 7.67 11.29
C GLN A 196 6.12 7.06 11.28
N SER A 197 5.28 7.50 12.20
CA SER A 197 3.84 7.20 12.19
C SER A 197 3.10 8.25 11.37
N LEU A 198 2.31 7.80 10.38
CA LEU A 198 1.59 8.68 9.45
C LEU A 198 0.09 8.39 9.44
N LEU A 199 -0.71 9.45 9.47
CA LEU A 199 -2.13 9.40 9.10
C LEU A 199 -2.28 9.86 7.66
N ILE A 200 -2.83 8.99 6.82
CA ILE A 200 -3.14 9.26 5.42
C ILE A 200 -4.65 9.43 5.30
N ARG A 201 -5.07 10.66 4.99
CA ARG A 201 -6.48 10.99 4.79
C ARG A 201 -6.80 11.06 3.31
N ILE A 202 -7.83 10.31 2.90
CA ILE A 202 -8.35 10.32 1.54
C ILE A 202 -9.69 11.06 1.57
N ASP A 203 -9.82 12.17 0.85
CA ASP A 203 -11.09 12.91 0.78
C ASP A 203 -12.09 12.28 -0.20
N GLU A 204 -13.29 12.86 -0.29
CA GLU A 204 -14.36 12.35 -1.16
C GLU A 204 -14.06 12.46 -2.66
N ASN A 205 -13.05 13.25 -3.04
CA ASN A 205 -12.58 13.39 -4.41
C ASN A 205 -11.31 12.54 -4.67
N GLY A 206 -10.90 11.69 -3.72
CA GLY A 206 -9.70 10.88 -3.84
C GLY A 206 -8.38 11.61 -3.55
N ASN A 207 -8.40 12.86 -3.08
CA ASN A 207 -7.19 13.59 -2.74
C ASN A 207 -6.57 13.04 -1.46
N VAL A 208 -5.24 12.89 -1.46
CA VAL A 208 -4.48 12.37 -0.33
C VAL A 208 -3.85 13.51 0.46
N THR A 209 -4.09 13.54 1.77
CA THR A 209 -3.41 14.41 2.74
C THR A 209 -2.63 13.58 3.74
N LYS A 210 -1.32 13.85 3.86
CA LYS A 210 -0.44 13.21 4.84
C LYS A 210 -0.32 14.07 6.11
N SER A 211 -0.38 13.44 7.28
CA SER A 211 -0.11 14.07 8.58
C SER A 211 0.81 13.20 9.41
N THR A 212 1.87 13.78 9.99
CA THR A 212 2.74 13.10 10.95
C THR A 212 2.06 12.99 12.31
N LEU A 213 2.16 11.82 12.93
CA LEU A 213 1.65 11.56 14.28
C LEU A 213 2.80 11.50 15.28
N ASN A 214 2.61 12.11 16.44
CA ASN A 214 3.52 11.94 17.58
C ASN A 214 3.26 10.60 18.30
N SER A 215 4.09 10.28 19.30
CA SER A 215 3.99 9.03 20.09
C SER A 215 2.65 8.83 20.81
N PHE A 216 1.82 9.87 20.96
CA PHE A 216 0.47 9.77 21.52
C PHE A 216 -0.62 9.55 20.45
N GLY A 217 -0.25 9.31 19.19
CA GLY A 217 -1.18 9.13 18.08
C GLY A 217 -1.88 10.43 17.64
N LYS A 218 -1.35 11.60 18.04
CA LYS A 218 -1.91 12.91 17.69
C LYS A 218 -1.13 13.54 16.57
N ILE A 219 -1.81 14.30 15.71
CA ILE A 219 -1.18 15.08 14.65
C ILE A 219 -0.19 16.08 15.28
N ASP A 220 1.06 15.99 14.86
CA ASP A 220 2.10 16.94 15.22
C ASP A 220 1.87 18.24 14.44
N LYS A 221 1.80 19.38 15.15
CA LYS A 221 1.40 20.69 14.62
C LYS A 221 2.56 21.65 14.53
#